data_AF-A0A963X5C2-F1
#
_entry.id   AF-A0A963X5C2-F1
#
_cell.length_a   1.000
_cell.length_b   1.000
_cell.length_c   1.000
_cell.angle_alpha   90.00
_cell.angle_beta   90.00
_cell.angle_gamma   90.00
#
_symmetry.space_group_name_H-M   'P 1'
#
loop_
_entity.id
_entity.type
_entity.pdbx_description
1 polymer ?
#
loop_
_entity_poly.entity_id
_entity_poly.type
_entity_poly.pdbx_seq_one_letter_code
_entity_poly.pdbx_strand_id
1 'polypeptide(L)'
;MTALAHKDLQSYVEETWREEITPTLIEYIRIPNKSPMFEPDWEKLGHMEKAVTMFADWARTKIKALAGATLEIMRAPGRTPLIVIDSPGKISGETVLLYGHLDKQPEMTGWAPGKGPWIPVLEGDKLYGRGGA
;
A
#
# COMPACT_ATOMS: atom_id res chain seq x y z
N MET A 1 -18.38 -21.23 -15.39
CA MET A 1 -17.96 -20.27 -14.35
C MET A 1 -18.76 -20.58 -13.10
N THR A 2 -18.10 -20.98 -12.02
CA THR A 2 -18.77 -21.10 -10.72
C THR A 2 -19.20 -19.69 -10.31
N ALA A 3 -20.47 -19.49 -10.01
CA ALA A 3 -20.93 -18.20 -9.50
C ALA A 3 -20.19 -17.94 -8.17
N LEU A 4 -19.38 -16.87 -8.12
CA LEU A 4 -18.86 -16.40 -6.84
C LEU A 4 -20.07 -15.95 -6.02
N ALA A 5 -20.33 -16.64 -4.91
CA ALA A 5 -21.36 -16.19 -4.00
C ALA A 5 -20.88 -14.88 -3.36
N HIS A 6 -21.71 -13.83 -3.44
CA HIS A 6 -21.38 -12.50 -2.91
C HIS A 6 -20.90 -12.54 -1.44
N LYS A 7 -21.51 -13.43 -0.64
CA LYS A 7 -21.14 -13.64 0.75
C LYS A 7 -19.72 -14.17 0.93
N ASP A 8 -19.28 -15.11 0.08
CA ASP A 8 -17.95 -15.70 0.19
C ASP A 8 -16.87 -14.67 -0.17
N LEU A 9 -17.12 -13.83 -1.18
CA LEU A 9 -16.24 -12.72 -1.52
C LEU A 9 -16.14 -11.70 -0.38
N GLN A 10 -17.28 -11.34 0.22
CA GLN A 10 -17.31 -10.41 1.34
C GLN A 10 -16.50 -10.95 2.52
N SER A 11 -16.72 -12.21 2.93
CA SER A 11 -15.98 -12.83 4.03
C SER A 11 -14.48 -12.90 3.74
N TYR A 12 -14.08 -13.24 2.51
CA TYR A 12 -12.67 -13.25 2.11
C TYR A 12 -12.03 -11.85 2.22
N VAL A 13 -12.72 -10.80 1.76
CA VAL A 13 -12.24 -9.41 1.85
C VAL A 13 -12.12 -8.97 3.31
N GLU A 14 -13.15 -9.21 4.12
CA GLU A 14 -13.16 -8.86 5.55
C GLU A 14 -12.03 -9.55 6.33
N GLU A 15 -11.80 -10.84 6.07
CA GLU A 15 -10.70 -11.59 6.69
C GLU A 15 -9.34 -11.08 6.22
N THR A 16 -9.16 -10.82 4.92
CA THR A 16 -7.91 -10.26 4.38
C THR A 16 -7.62 -8.88 4.98
N TRP A 17 -8.65 -8.04 5.18
CA TRP A 17 -8.48 -6.75 5.83
C TRP A 17 -8.01 -6.90 7.27
N ARG A 18 -8.69 -7.73 8.04
CA ARG A 18 -8.42 -7.92 9.47
C ARG A 18 -7.05 -8.56 9.72
N GLU A 19 -6.74 -9.63 9.02
CA GLU A 19 -5.55 -10.46 9.29
C GLU A 19 -4.29 -9.93 8.60
N GLU A 20 -4.42 -9.17 7.51
CA GLU A 20 -3.26 -8.83 6.67
C GLU A 20 -3.13 -7.34 6.34
N ILE A 21 -4.18 -6.70 5.80
CA ILE A 21 -4.08 -5.32 5.33
C ILE A 21 -3.94 -4.35 6.51
N THR A 22 -4.81 -4.43 7.53
CA THR A 22 -4.75 -3.53 8.69
C THR A 22 -3.42 -3.62 9.44
N PRO A 23 -2.88 -4.82 9.76
CA PRO A 23 -1.53 -4.95 10.33
C PRO A 23 -0.44 -4.35 9.45
N THR A 24 -0.51 -4.55 8.12
CA THR A 24 0.47 -3.99 7.17
C THR A 24 0.39 -2.46 7.13
N LEU A 25 -0.81 -1.89 7.11
CA LEU A 25 -1.03 -0.44 7.14
C LEU A 25 -0.54 0.20 8.44
N ILE A 26 -0.70 -0.47 9.58
CA ILE A 26 -0.14 -0.02 10.87
C ILE A 26 1.37 0.14 10.76
N GLU A 27 2.08 -0.86 10.22
CA GLU A 27 3.53 -0.79 10.07
C GLU A 27 3.96 0.22 9.00
N TYR A 28 3.21 0.34 7.91
CA TYR A 28 3.44 1.37 6.90
C TYR A 28 3.31 2.79 7.46
N ILE A 29 2.30 3.07 8.31
CA ILE A 29 2.12 4.38 8.94
C ILE A 29 3.38 4.81 9.70
N ARG A 30 4.09 3.88 10.34
CA ARG A 30 5.33 4.16 11.10
C ARG A 30 6.49 4.65 10.22
N ILE A 31 6.42 4.45 8.91
CA ILE A 31 7.47 4.88 7.98
C ILE A 31 7.24 6.35 7.62
N PRO A 32 8.16 7.29 7.93
CA PRO A 32 8.00 8.70 7.59
C PRO A 32 8.43 8.98 6.14
N ASN A 33 7.86 8.28 5.16
CA ASN A 33 8.22 8.40 3.74
C ASN A 33 7.54 9.59 3.07
N LYS A 34 8.03 10.78 3.39
CA LYS A 34 7.51 12.03 2.82
C LYS A 34 7.78 12.11 1.32
N SER A 35 6.85 12.74 0.60
CA SER A 35 7.00 13.05 -0.83
C SER A 35 8.24 13.94 -1.06
N PRO A 36 8.95 13.83 -2.20
CA PRO A 36 10.16 14.62 -2.49
C PRO A 36 9.99 16.13 -2.33
N MET A 37 8.77 16.65 -2.55
CA MET A 37 8.45 18.07 -2.34
C MET A 37 8.66 18.53 -0.88
N PHE A 38 8.50 17.63 0.08
CA PHE A 38 8.65 17.92 1.52
C PHE A 38 9.97 17.38 2.09
N GLU A 39 10.64 16.48 1.38
CA GLU A 39 11.89 15.85 1.81
C GLU A 39 12.81 15.60 0.59
N PRO A 40 13.57 16.61 0.14
CA PRO A 40 14.41 16.48 -1.05
C PRO A 40 15.48 15.38 -0.94
N ASP A 41 15.97 15.10 0.27
CA ASP A 41 16.93 14.03 0.57
C ASP A 41 16.27 12.64 0.74
N TRP A 42 15.03 12.45 0.27
CA TRP A 42 14.24 11.21 0.43
C TRP A 42 15.01 9.94 0.05
N GLU A 43 15.83 10.00 -1.01
CA GLU A 43 16.60 8.87 -1.51
C GLU A 43 17.67 8.44 -0.49
N LYS A 44 18.37 9.41 0.10
CA LYS A 44 19.38 9.18 1.15
C LYS A 44 18.75 8.67 2.44
N LEU A 45 17.56 9.16 2.80
CA LEU A 45 16.87 8.77 4.03
C LEU A 45 16.29 7.35 3.94
N GLY A 46 16.02 6.84 2.73
CA GLY A 46 15.63 5.45 2.49
C GLY A 46 14.23 5.09 2.99
N HIS A 47 13.43 6.05 3.49
CA HIS A 47 12.07 5.79 3.94
C HIS A 47 11.16 5.36 2.77
N MET A 48 11.30 6.02 1.62
CA MET A 48 10.58 5.64 0.39
C MET A 48 10.93 4.21 -0.04
N GLU A 49 12.20 3.84 0.07
CA GLU A 49 12.68 2.49 -0.26
C GLU A 49 12.10 1.44 0.68
N LYS A 50 12.02 1.76 1.97
CA LYS A 50 11.40 0.90 2.98
C LYS A 50 9.91 0.69 2.69
N ALA A 51 9.18 1.76 2.35
CA ALA A 51 7.76 1.68 2.06
C ALA A 51 7.48 0.89 0.77
N VAL A 52 8.20 1.17 -0.33
CA VAL A 52 7.99 0.46 -1.59
C VAL A 52 8.30 -1.03 -1.47
N THR A 53 9.37 -1.38 -0.75
CA THR A 53 9.74 -2.78 -0.51
C THR A 53 8.69 -3.50 0.33
N MET A 54 8.18 -2.87 1.40
CA MET A 54 7.13 -3.44 2.23
C MET A 54 5.86 -3.78 1.42
N PHE A 55 5.37 -2.84 0.59
CA PHE A 55 4.19 -3.10 -0.25
C PHE A 55 4.46 -4.13 -1.33
N ALA A 56 5.62 -4.08 -1.97
CA ALA A 56 6.01 -5.06 -2.98
C ALA A 56 6.11 -6.47 -2.38
N ASP A 57 6.69 -6.63 -1.19
CA ASP A 57 6.81 -7.91 -0.51
C ASP A 57 5.44 -8.47 -0.11
N TRP A 58 4.55 -7.65 0.43
CA TRP A 58 3.17 -8.05 0.72
C TRP A 58 2.47 -8.50 -0.57
N ALA A 59 2.52 -7.70 -1.63
CA ALA A 59 1.93 -8.04 -2.92
C ALA A 59 2.51 -9.33 -3.52
N ARG A 60 3.83 -9.57 -3.39
CA ARG A 60 4.49 -10.82 -3.84
C ARG A 60 3.92 -12.07 -3.16
N THR A 61 3.35 -11.97 -1.96
CA THR A 61 2.64 -13.09 -1.33
C THR A 61 1.32 -13.41 -2.04
N LYS A 62 0.66 -12.40 -2.63
CA LYS A 62 -0.65 -12.49 -3.27
C LYS A 62 -0.60 -12.80 -4.75
N ILE A 63 0.35 -12.23 -5.49
CA ILE A 63 0.45 -12.42 -6.94
C ILE A 63 0.61 -13.90 -7.35
N LYS A 64 1.08 -14.76 -6.45
CA LYS A 64 1.20 -16.22 -6.69
C LYS A 64 -0.14 -16.90 -6.99
N ALA A 65 -1.25 -16.31 -6.53
CA ALA A 65 -2.60 -16.80 -6.84
C ALA A 65 -3.11 -16.35 -8.23
N LEU A 66 -2.40 -15.40 -8.88
CA LEU A 66 -2.77 -14.82 -10.16
C LEU A 66 -1.86 -15.41 -11.25
N ALA A 67 -2.39 -16.39 -11.99
CA ALA A 67 -1.63 -17.08 -13.02
C ALA A 67 -1.07 -16.11 -14.07
N GLY A 68 0.26 -16.11 -14.24
CA GLY A 68 0.96 -15.25 -15.20
C GLY A 68 1.17 -13.81 -14.74
N ALA A 69 0.77 -13.43 -13.52
CA ALA A 69 0.99 -12.09 -13.02
C ALA A 69 2.47 -11.82 -12.72
N THR A 70 2.89 -10.58 -12.94
CA THR A 70 4.25 -10.09 -12.69
C THR A 70 4.22 -8.91 -11.71
N LEU A 71 5.33 -8.71 -11.00
CA LEU A 71 5.53 -7.55 -10.13
C LEU A 71 6.97 -7.07 -10.24
N GLU A 72 7.11 -5.80 -10.64
CA GLU A 72 8.38 -5.10 -10.78
C GLU A 72 8.37 -3.81 -9.94
N ILE A 73 9.50 -3.49 -9.31
CA ILE A 73 9.76 -2.15 -8.79
C ILE A 73 10.64 -1.44 -9.82
N MET A 74 10.02 -0.59 -10.65
CA MET A 74 10.72 0.19 -11.67
C MET A 74 11.46 1.35 -11.02
N ARG A 75 12.68 1.61 -11.49
CA ARG A 75 13.59 2.63 -10.95
C ARG A 75 14.25 3.41 -12.07
N ALA A 76 14.40 4.71 -11.87
CA ALA A 76 15.14 5.58 -12.77
C ALA A 76 15.92 6.62 -11.95
N PRO A 77 17.12 7.06 -12.40
CA PRO A 77 17.91 8.06 -11.68
C PRO A 77 17.10 9.33 -11.37
N GLY A 78 17.13 9.76 -10.11
CA GLY A 78 16.43 10.96 -9.64
C GLY A 78 14.91 10.87 -9.64
N ARG A 79 14.32 9.67 -9.76
CA ARG A 79 12.86 9.45 -9.71
C ARG A 79 12.50 8.50 -8.57
N THR A 80 11.33 8.74 -7.96
CA THR A 80 10.76 7.83 -6.97
C THR A 80 10.45 6.47 -7.60
N PRO A 81 10.57 5.37 -6.83
CA PRO A 81 10.27 4.04 -7.35
C PRO A 81 8.79 3.87 -7.68
N LEU A 82 8.49 3.02 -8.65
CA LEU A 82 7.13 2.68 -9.09
C LEU A 82 6.92 1.17 -8.99
N ILE A 83 5.90 0.73 -8.25
CA ILE A 83 5.45 -0.67 -8.27
C ILE A 83 4.53 -0.83 -9.47
N VAL A 84 4.87 -1.76 -10.36
CA VAL A 84 4.01 -2.17 -11.47
C VAL A 84 3.64 -3.63 -11.26
N ILE A 85 2.33 -3.90 -11.25
CA ILE A 85 1.76 -5.24 -11.25
C ILE A 85 0.98 -5.41 -12.53
N ASP A 86 1.36 -6.38 -13.34
CA ASP A 86 0.62 -6.79 -14.54
C ASP A 86 0.01 -8.17 -14.28
N SER A 87 -1.29 -8.32 -14.52
CA SER A 87 -2.01 -9.58 -14.33
C SER A 87 -2.82 -9.88 -15.60
N PRO A 88 -2.44 -10.90 -16.39
CA PRO A 88 -3.17 -11.22 -17.61
C PRO A 88 -4.58 -11.71 -17.29
N GLY A 89 -5.57 -11.11 -17.95
CA GLY A 89 -6.95 -11.58 -17.92
C GLY A 89 -7.14 -12.85 -18.74
N LYS A 90 -8.25 -13.57 -18.50
CA LYS A 90 -8.66 -14.73 -19.33
C LYS A 90 -9.41 -14.34 -20.59
N ILE A 91 -9.84 -13.08 -20.68
CA ILE A 91 -10.61 -12.51 -21.79
C ILE A 91 -9.77 -11.40 -22.41
N SER A 92 -9.61 -11.43 -23.72
CA SER A 92 -8.88 -10.42 -24.47
C SER A 92 -9.75 -9.21 -24.80
N GLY A 93 -9.14 -8.04 -24.97
CA GLY A 93 -9.79 -6.86 -25.56
C GLY A 93 -10.08 -5.73 -24.57
N GLU A 94 -9.86 -5.95 -23.28
CA GLU A 94 -10.09 -4.94 -22.24
C GLU A 94 -8.95 -4.95 -21.22
N THR A 95 -8.58 -3.76 -20.75
CA THR A 95 -7.58 -3.56 -19.70
C THR A 95 -8.16 -2.63 -18.65
N VAL A 96 -8.08 -3.03 -17.39
CA VAL A 96 -8.42 -2.19 -16.24
C VAL A 96 -7.13 -1.69 -15.60
N LEU A 97 -7.02 -0.37 -15.41
CA LEU A 97 -5.93 0.24 -14.67
C LEU A 97 -6.38 0.58 -13.25
N LEU A 98 -5.70 0.01 -12.26
CA LEU A 98 -5.80 0.40 -10.86
C LEU A 98 -4.59 1.26 -10.51
N TYR A 99 -4.82 2.45 -9.96
CA TYR A 99 -3.78 3.41 -9.61
C TYR A 99 -3.91 3.87 -8.16
N GLY A 100 -2.76 4.04 -7.50
CA GLY A 100 -2.63 4.61 -6.16
C GLY A 100 -1.22 5.15 -5.96
N HIS A 101 -0.97 5.71 -4.79
CA HIS A 101 0.35 6.24 -4.40
C HIS A 101 0.65 5.89 -2.93
N LEU A 102 1.93 5.93 -2.55
CA LEU A 102 2.39 5.56 -1.21
C LEU A 102 3.28 6.61 -0.55
N ASP A 103 3.59 7.71 -1.22
CA ASP A 103 4.30 8.83 -0.62
C ASP A 103 3.37 9.66 0.27
N LYS A 104 3.95 10.32 1.28
CA LYS A 104 3.16 10.97 2.32
C LYS A 104 3.33 12.48 2.33
N GLN A 105 2.23 13.16 2.63
CA GLN A 105 2.25 14.56 3.09
C GLN A 105 3.04 14.67 4.42
N PRO A 106 3.57 15.86 4.77
CA PRO A 106 4.34 16.04 5.99
C PRO A 106 3.45 15.91 7.24
N GLU A 107 4.08 16.10 8.38
CA GLU A 107 3.54 15.87 9.71
C GLU A 107 2.25 16.66 9.97
N MET A 108 2.19 17.92 9.51
CA MET A 108 1.16 18.92 9.86
C MET A 108 1.05 19.12 11.39
N THR A 109 0.24 20.08 11.83
CA THR A 109 -0.02 20.37 13.26
C THR A 109 -1.46 20.00 13.64
N GLY A 110 -1.76 19.97 14.95
CA GLY A 110 -3.13 19.76 15.46
C GLY A 110 -3.52 18.32 15.77
N TRP A 111 -2.56 17.40 15.93
CA TRP A 111 -2.83 16.02 16.34
C TRP A 111 -3.37 15.96 17.77
N ALA A 112 -4.36 15.10 18.01
CA ALA A 112 -4.90 14.85 19.34
C ALA A 112 -3.85 14.21 20.27
N PRO A 113 -3.95 14.36 21.60
CA PRO A 113 -3.04 13.72 22.54
C PRO A 113 -2.92 12.20 22.31
N GLY A 114 -1.69 11.69 22.27
CA GLY A 114 -1.41 10.28 22.01
C GLY A 114 -1.43 9.88 20.53
N LYS A 115 -1.77 10.80 19.60
CA LYS A 115 -1.75 10.56 18.15
C LYS A 115 -0.63 11.37 17.48
N GLY A 116 -0.22 10.92 16.30
CA GLY A 116 0.78 11.61 15.50
C GLY A 116 0.87 11.03 14.09
N PRO A 117 1.59 11.72 13.17
CA PRO A 117 1.67 11.31 11.77
C PRO A 117 2.27 9.91 11.62
N TRP A 118 3.28 9.57 12.43
CA TRP A 118 4.01 8.31 12.37
C TRP A 118 3.62 7.36 13.52
N ILE A 119 2.53 7.67 14.23
CA ILE A 119 2.02 6.89 15.37
C ILE A 119 0.68 6.28 14.96
N PRO A 120 0.65 5.02 14.51
CA PRO A 120 -0.60 4.34 14.19
C PRO A 120 -1.41 4.12 15.46
N VAL A 121 -2.68 4.52 15.43
CA VAL A 121 -3.63 4.32 16.53
C VAL A 121 -4.91 3.76 15.96
N LEU A 122 -5.28 2.55 16.39
CA LEU A 122 -6.56 1.94 16.06
C LEU A 122 -7.55 2.20 17.22
N GLU A 123 -8.59 2.98 16.95
CA GLU A 123 -9.65 3.30 17.91
C GLU A 123 -11.00 2.93 17.30
N GLY A 124 -11.63 1.88 17.84
CA GLY A 124 -12.83 1.29 17.24
C GLY A 124 -12.52 0.78 15.83
N ASP A 125 -13.24 1.30 14.85
CA ASP A 125 -13.10 0.97 13.43
C ASP A 125 -12.19 1.93 12.65
N LYS A 126 -11.51 2.87 13.34
CA LYS A 126 -10.69 3.91 12.70
C LYS A 126 -9.20 3.72 12.99
N LEU A 127 -8.43 3.58 11.92
CA LEU A 127 -6.97 3.61 11.95
C LEU A 127 -6.46 5.04 11.68
N TYR A 128 -5.89 5.66 12.70
CA TYR A 128 -5.29 7.00 12.64
C TYR A 128 -3.79 6.92 12.35
N GLY A 129 -3.31 7.82 11.49
CA GLY A 129 -1.90 7.95 11.12
C GLY A 129 -1.76 8.51 9.71
N ARG A 130 -0.63 9.18 9.41
CA ARG A 130 -0.40 9.77 8.08
C ARG A 130 -0.19 8.67 7.04
N GLY A 131 -0.96 8.77 5.95
CA GLY A 131 -0.90 7.86 4.81
C GLY A 131 -1.72 6.58 4.97
N GLY A 132 -2.42 6.37 6.09
CA GLY A 132 -3.23 5.17 6.30
C GLY A 132 -4.63 5.19 5.68
N ALA A 133 -5.10 6.35 5.21
CA ALA A 133 -6.43 6.58 4.65
C ALA A 133 -6.36 7.20 3.26
#